data_AF-A0A6M8VSQ0-F1
#
_entry.id   AF-A0A6M8VSQ0-F1
#
_cell.length_a   1.000
_cell.length_b   1.000
_cell.length_c   1.000
_cell.angle_alpha   90.00
_cell.angle_beta   90.00
_cell.angle_gamma   90.00
#
_symmetry.space_group_name_H-M   'P 1'
#
loop_
_entity.id
_entity.type
_entity.pdbx_description
1 polymer ?
#
loop_
_entity_poly.entity_id
_entity_poly.type
_entity_poly.pdbx_seq_one_letter_code
_entity_poly.pdbx_strand_id
1 'polypeptide(L)'
;MPDFTVFDKTILVTIASAAAAFLIVLGVGLTLVKNKSRTELKRQKTRGGKEWQNARQKIRFFRFKNAREILIIFSLLALIALGKFLEPSPPAADTHSAKDGKSSSTIFCHSPYIIDGDTFDCIGTRIRLTGIDAPEMPDHCRAGRRCTKGDPFAAKDHLKTLTTGWVKCHAIEIDHYGRTIARCTVKDIDLSCAMIASGHAVRRYSRISCP
;
A
#
# COMPACT_ATOMS: atom_id res chain seq x y z
N MET A 1 27.91 -29.30 -26.27
CA MET A 1 28.08 -27.92 -26.74
C MET A 1 26.69 -27.37 -27.05
N PRO A 2 26.16 -26.40 -26.30
CA PRO A 2 24.99 -25.64 -26.71
C PRO A 2 25.35 -24.25 -27.24
N ASP A 3 24.59 -23.84 -28.26
CA ASP A 3 24.59 -22.58 -28.98
C ASP A 3 24.45 -21.34 -28.08
N PHE A 4 25.27 -20.32 -28.34
CA PHE A 4 25.28 -19.02 -27.65
C PHE A 4 24.83 -17.92 -28.63
N THR A 5 23.56 -17.91 -29.03
CA THR A 5 23.00 -16.84 -29.89
C THR A 5 21.59 -16.41 -29.48
N VAL A 6 21.37 -16.13 -28.20
CA VAL A 6 20.24 -15.30 -27.76
C VAL A 6 20.73 -14.33 -26.68
N PHE A 7 21.46 -13.30 -27.10
CA PHE A 7 21.74 -12.15 -26.24
C PHE A 7 20.57 -11.18 -26.33
N ASP A 8 20.01 -10.92 -25.15
CA ASP A 8 18.70 -10.36 -24.88
C ASP A 8 18.56 -8.87 -25.28
N LYS A 9 17.54 -8.55 -26.09
CA LYS A 9 17.16 -7.17 -26.45
C LYS A 9 16.71 -6.35 -25.25
N THR A 10 16.48 -6.97 -24.10
CA THR A 10 16.04 -6.31 -22.86
C THR A 10 17.14 -5.44 -22.23
N ILE A 11 18.41 -5.84 -22.32
CA ILE A 11 19.52 -5.10 -21.69
C ILE A 11 19.73 -3.71 -22.33
N LEU A 12 19.58 -3.61 -23.66
CA LEU A 12 19.70 -2.35 -24.40
C LEU A 12 18.56 -1.35 -24.09
N VAL A 13 17.35 -1.83 -23.78
CA VAL A 13 16.21 -0.97 -23.42
C VAL A 13 16.39 -0.34 -22.04
N THR A 14 16.97 -1.07 -21.08
CA THR A 14 17.24 -0.56 -19.72
C THR A 14 18.28 0.56 -19.69
N ILE A 15 19.36 0.44 -20.49
CA ILE A 15 20.42 1.46 -20.54
C ILE A 15 19.92 2.76 -21.19
N ALA A 16 19.03 2.67 -22.20
CA ALA A 16 18.44 3.84 -22.84
C ALA A 16 17.47 4.62 -21.92
N SER A 17 16.76 3.93 -21.01
CA SER A 17 15.80 4.58 -20.11
C SER A 17 16.48 5.38 -18.98
N ALA A 18 17.63 4.93 -18.50
CA ALA A 18 18.39 5.62 -17.45
C ALA A 18 18.98 6.98 -17.90
N ALA A 19 19.35 7.12 -19.18
CA ALA A 19 19.87 8.37 -19.73
C ALA A 19 18.79 9.46 -19.89
N ALA A 20 17.55 9.07 -20.19
CA ALA A 20 16.43 10.01 -20.35
C ALA A 20 15.98 10.62 -19.01
N ALA A 21 16.02 9.84 -17.92
CA ALA A 21 15.67 10.33 -16.58
C ALA A 21 16.70 11.36 -16.04
N PHE A 22 17.97 11.23 -16.41
CA PHE A 22 19.04 12.13 -15.93
C PHE A 22 18.97 13.54 -16.57
N LEU A 23 18.42 13.65 -17.78
CA LEU A 23 18.24 14.94 -18.47
C LEU A 23 17.00 15.71 -17.98
N ILE A 24 15.96 15.02 -17.51
CA ILE A 24 14.75 15.67 -16.96
C ILE A 24 15.04 16.33 -15.60
N VAL A 25 15.92 15.74 -14.78
CA VAL A 25 16.30 16.31 -13.47
C VAL A 25 17.11 17.60 -13.61
N LEU A 26 17.81 17.81 -14.73
CA LEU A 26 18.52 19.07 -15.01
C LEU A 26 17.67 20.11 -15.76
N GLY A 27 16.58 19.71 -16.44
CA GLY A 27 15.84 20.56 -17.39
C GLY A 27 14.56 21.24 -16.88
N VAL A 28 13.98 20.84 -15.74
CA VAL A 28 12.64 21.34 -15.30
C VAL A 28 12.72 22.60 -14.42
N GLY A 29 13.90 23.17 -14.21
CA GLY A 29 14.10 24.36 -13.36
C GLY A 29 13.64 25.71 -13.94
N LEU A 30 13.11 25.77 -15.17
CA LEU A 30 12.94 27.04 -15.87
C LEU A 30 11.60 27.22 -16.60
N THR A 31 10.45 27.02 -15.95
CA THR A 31 9.25 27.79 -16.36
C THR A 31 8.16 27.85 -15.28
N LEU A 32 7.64 29.07 -15.07
CA LEU A 32 6.34 29.41 -14.47
C LEU A 32 6.23 29.55 -12.93
N VAL A 33 6.94 30.54 -12.37
CA VAL A 33 6.49 31.22 -11.15
C VAL A 33 5.52 32.34 -11.54
N LYS A 34 4.24 32.14 -11.18
CA LYS A 34 3.16 33.11 -11.33
C LYS A 34 3.42 34.38 -10.51
N ASN A 35 3.04 35.50 -11.14
CA ASN A 35 3.12 36.89 -10.71
C ASN A 35 2.52 37.13 -9.31
N LYS A 36 3.36 37.38 -8.30
CA LYS A 36 2.95 37.84 -6.96
C LYS A 36 3.40 39.29 -6.78
N SER A 37 2.48 40.17 -6.34
CA SER A 37 2.69 41.62 -6.27
C SER A 37 3.89 42.00 -5.39
N ARG A 38 4.70 42.95 -5.89
CA ARG A 38 5.97 43.43 -5.30
C ARG A 38 5.87 43.93 -3.85
N THR A 39 4.67 44.24 -3.37
CA THR A 39 4.43 44.84 -2.05
C THR A 39 4.39 43.81 -0.92
N GLU A 40 3.90 42.59 -1.15
CA GLU A 40 3.87 41.55 -0.10
C GLU A 40 5.23 40.89 0.15
N LEU A 41 6.07 40.76 -0.89
CA LEU A 41 7.42 40.22 -0.78
C LEU A 41 8.33 41.04 0.13
N LYS A 42 8.12 42.35 0.25
CA LYS A 42 8.95 43.21 1.11
C LYS A 42 8.66 43.04 2.60
N ARG A 43 7.43 42.66 3.00
CA ARG A 43 7.07 42.46 4.42
C ARG A 43 7.52 41.11 4.99
N GLN A 44 7.60 40.06 4.18
CA GLN A 44 8.10 38.75 4.65
C GLN A 44 9.64 38.67 4.71
N LYS A 45 10.36 39.42 3.86
CA LYS A 45 11.82 39.39 3.80
C LYS A 45 12.51 39.94 5.06
N THR A 46 11.85 40.82 5.82
CA THR A 46 12.42 41.40 7.05
C THR A 46 12.25 40.55 8.30
N ARG A 47 11.31 39.57 8.31
CA ARG A 47 11.05 38.71 9.47
C ARG A 47 11.85 37.39 9.46
N GLY A 48 12.14 36.82 8.30
CA GLY A 48 12.89 35.57 8.18
C GLY A 48 14.43 35.71 8.12
N GLY A 49 14.97 36.92 7.93
CA GLY A 49 16.41 37.10 7.63
C GLY A 49 17.37 36.95 8.81
N LYS A 50 16.90 37.04 10.06
CA LYS A 50 17.77 36.96 11.25
C LYS A 50 17.91 35.54 11.81
N GLU A 51 16.96 34.65 11.53
CA GLU A 51 16.93 33.29 12.10
C GLU A 51 17.86 32.32 11.35
N TRP A 52 18.03 32.51 10.03
CA TRP A 52 18.89 31.66 9.20
C TRP A 52 20.39 31.93 9.32
N GLN A 53 20.81 33.03 9.95
CA GLN A 53 22.23 33.36 10.14
C GLN A 53 22.88 32.46 11.22
N ASN A 54 22.12 32.04 12.24
CA ASN A 54 22.66 31.22 13.34
C ASN A 54 22.72 29.72 13.03
N ALA A 55 21.95 29.24 12.05
CA ALA A 55 21.92 27.83 11.67
C ALA A 55 23.09 27.42 10.73
N ARG A 56 23.81 28.38 10.14
CA ARG A 56 24.91 28.11 9.20
C ARG A 56 26.28 27.86 9.83
N GLN A 57 26.42 27.99 11.15
CA GLN A 57 27.74 27.92 11.81
C GLN A 57 28.21 26.51 12.23
N LYS A 58 27.44 25.43 12.02
CA LYS A 58 27.80 24.10 12.55
C LYS A 58 27.94 22.95 11.55
N ILE A 59 27.97 23.20 10.24
CA ILE A 59 28.40 22.17 9.29
C ILE A 59 29.90 22.34 9.06
N ARG A 60 30.71 21.64 9.86
CA ARG A 60 32.13 21.41 9.52
C ARG A 60 32.15 20.60 8.22
N PHE A 61 32.27 21.30 7.09
CA PHE A 61 32.65 20.66 5.84
C PHE A 61 33.99 19.97 6.08
N PHE A 62 33.99 18.64 6.04
CA PHE A 62 35.23 17.85 6.03
C PHE A 62 35.97 18.25 4.75
N ARG A 63 36.90 19.18 4.86
CA ARG A 63 37.83 19.52 3.77
C ARG A 63 38.72 18.31 3.59
N PHE A 64 38.38 17.44 2.64
CA PHE A 64 39.29 16.41 2.15
C PHE A 64 40.52 17.12 1.57
N LYS A 65 41.63 17.09 2.30
CA LYS A 65 42.84 17.87 1.97
C LYS A 65 43.69 17.22 0.89
N ASN A 66 43.55 15.91 0.65
CA ASN A 66 44.45 15.15 -0.22
C ASN A 66 43.66 14.24 -1.17
N ALA A 67 44.00 14.26 -2.47
CA ALA A 67 43.37 13.42 -3.50
C ALA A 67 43.50 11.90 -3.23
N ARG A 68 44.50 11.50 -2.43
CA ARG A 68 44.70 10.10 -2.00
C ARG A 68 43.57 9.58 -1.12
N GLU A 69 43.02 10.40 -0.23
CA GLU A 69 41.91 10.03 0.66
C GLU A 69 40.61 9.81 -0.14
N ILE A 70 40.41 10.63 -1.17
CA ILE A 70 39.26 10.52 -2.07
C ILE A 70 39.32 9.20 -2.84
N LEU A 71 40.50 8.83 -3.37
CA LEU A 71 40.69 7.57 -4.10
C LEU A 71 40.46 6.33 -3.21
N ILE A 72 40.86 6.37 -1.94
CA ILE A 72 40.61 5.27 -0.98
C ILE A 72 39.11 5.13 -0.69
N ILE A 73 38.39 6.23 -0.51
CA ILE A 73 36.95 6.19 -0.26
C ILE A 73 36.20 5.65 -1.50
N PHE A 74 36.56 6.09 -2.69
CA PHE A 74 35.96 5.58 -3.92
C PHE A 74 36.27 4.11 -4.17
N SER A 75 37.48 3.63 -3.86
CA SER A 75 37.82 2.21 -4.00
C SER A 75 37.07 1.32 -3.00
N LEU A 76 36.90 1.77 -1.75
CA LEU A 76 36.09 1.08 -0.75
C LEU A 76 34.60 1.03 -1.13
N LEU A 77 34.05 2.14 -1.64
CA LEU A 77 32.66 2.16 -2.13
C LEU A 77 32.46 1.26 -3.34
N ALA A 78 33.43 1.20 -4.26
CA ALA A 78 33.39 0.29 -5.40
C ALA A 78 33.43 -1.19 -4.98
N LEU A 79 34.23 -1.54 -3.97
CA LEU A 79 34.26 -2.90 -3.41
C LEU A 79 32.93 -3.28 -2.72
N ILE A 80 32.32 -2.35 -1.98
CA ILE A 80 31.00 -2.57 -1.37
C ILE A 80 29.92 -2.76 -2.44
N ALA A 81 29.95 -1.97 -3.51
CA ALA A 81 29.04 -2.11 -4.65
C ALA A 81 29.23 -3.43 -5.40
N LEU A 82 30.47 -3.93 -5.49
CA LEU A 82 30.76 -5.24 -6.11
C LEU A 82 30.23 -6.40 -5.25
N GLY A 83 30.29 -6.30 -3.92
CA GLY A 83 29.75 -7.30 -2.99
C GLY A 83 28.22 -7.40 -3.02
N LYS A 84 27.53 -6.27 -3.29
CA LYS A 84 26.07 -6.20 -3.47
C LYS A 84 25.59 -6.89 -4.75
N PHE A 85 26.46 -7.12 -5.72
CA PHE A 85 26.13 -7.78 -6.99
C PHE A 85 26.15 -9.32 -6.91
N LEU A 86 26.61 -9.87 -5.78
CA LEU A 86 26.56 -11.29 -5.44
C LEU A 86 25.46 -11.62 -4.44
N GLU A 87 24.44 -10.76 -4.30
CA GLU A 87 23.20 -11.17 -3.64
C GLU A 87 22.50 -12.16 -4.58
N PRO A 88 22.37 -13.45 -4.20
CA PRO A 88 21.65 -14.41 -5.01
C PRO A 88 20.25 -13.87 -5.24
N SER A 89 19.80 -13.89 -6.49
CA SER A 89 18.46 -13.48 -6.86
C SER A 89 17.45 -14.14 -5.91
N PRO A 90 16.47 -13.40 -5.37
CA PRO A 90 15.38 -14.04 -4.62
C PRO A 90 14.84 -15.18 -5.49
N PRO A 91 14.58 -16.37 -4.91
CA PRO A 91 14.05 -17.47 -5.69
C PRO A 91 12.83 -16.95 -6.44
N ALA A 92 12.82 -17.15 -7.76
CA ALA A 92 11.65 -16.87 -8.57
C ALA A 92 10.47 -17.51 -7.86
N ALA A 93 9.40 -16.76 -7.61
CA ALA A 93 8.19 -17.32 -7.05
C ALA A 93 7.70 -18.42 -8.00
N ASP A 94 7.91 -19.67 -7.59
CA ASP A 94 7.55 -20.87 -8.34
C ASP A 94 6.04 -20.85 -8.60
N THR A 95 5.65 -20.46 -9.80
CA THR A 95 4.26 -20.44 -10.26
C THR A 95 3.92 -21.77 -10.90
N HIS A 96 4.14 -22.88 -10.17
CA HIS A 96 3.60 -24.19 -10.51
C HIS A 96 3.27 -24.97 -9.24
N SER A 97 2.18 -24.59 -8.55
CA SER A 97 1.44 -25.54 -7.72
C SER A 97 0.21 -25.99 -8.50
N ALA A 98 0.37 -27.16 -9.10
CA ALA A 98 -0.69 -27.91 -9.73
C ALA A 98 -1.74 -28.31 -8.69
N LYS A 99 -3.01 -28.08 -9.04
CA LYS A 99 -4.20 -28.83 -8.64
C LYS A 99 -4.12 -29.60 -7.31
N ASP A 100 -4.53 -28.93 -6.23
CA ASP A 100 -5.16 -29.58 -5.07
C ASP A 100 -6.38 -28.74 -4.64
N GLY A 101 -7.50 -29.40 -4.36
CA GLY A 101 -8.79 -28.76 -4.12
C GLY A 101 -8.76 -27.76 -2.96
N LYS A 102 -9.11 -26.50 -3.26
CA LYS A 102 -9.67 -25.48 -2.35
C LYS A 102 -9.06 -25.47 -0.93
N SER A 103 -7.77 -25.16 -0.81
CA SER A 103 -7.19 -24.77 0.47
C SER A 103 -7.65 -23.35 0.83
N SER A 104 -8.81 -23.24 1.48
CA SER A 104 -9.31 -22.01 2.09
C SER A 104 -8.43 -21.68 3.30
N SER A 105 -7.58 -20.65 3.17
CA SER A 105 -6.76 -20.19 4.29
C SER A 105 -7.67 -19.70 5.43
N THR A 106 -7.42 -20.18 6.65
CA THR A 106 -8.17 -19.74 7.83
C THR A 106 -7.40 -18.63 8.54
N ILE A 107 -8.06 -17.50 8.76
CA ILE A 107 -7.54 -16.30 9.38
C ILE A 107 -8.18 -16.15 10.76
N PHE A 108 -7.37 -15.85 11.78
CA PHE A 108 -7.84 -15.61 13.13
C PHE A 108 -7.39 -14.23 13.61
N CYS A 109 -8.28 -13.47 14.23
CA CYS A 109 -7.91 -12.25 14.94
C CYS A 109 -8.80 -12.02 16.14
N HIS A 110 -8.25 -11.32 17.12
CA HIS A 110 -8.97 -10.86 18.29
C HIS A 110 -9.35 -9.38 18.09
N SER A 111 -10.64 -9.07 18.21
CA SER A 111 -11.16 -7.69 18.12
C SER A 111 -10.69 -6.91 16.88
N PRO A 112 -11.12 -7.29 15.66
CA PRO A 112 -10.74 -6.62 14.42
C PRO A 112 -11.17 -5.14 14.38
N TYR A 113 -10.51 -4.36 13.51
CA TYR A 113 -10.88 -2.97 13.27
C TYR A 113 -12.00 -2.88 12.22
N ILE A 114 -13.20 -2.49 12.65
CA ILE A 114 -14.37 -2.40 11.77
C ILE A 114 -14.35 -1.13 10.93
N ILE A 115 -14.53 -1.27 9.63
CA ILE A 115 -14.47 -0.18 8.66
C ILE A 115 -15.89 0.31 8.36
N ASP A 116 -16.76 -0.61 7.95
CA ASP A 116 -18.19 -0.43 7.63
C ASP A 116 -18.97 -1.71 8.03
N GLY A 117 -20.23 -1.86 7.58
CA GLY A 117 -21.10 -2.97 7.97
C GLY A 117 -20.80 -4.33 7.29
N ASP A 118 -19.84 -4.42 6.36
CA ASP A 118 -19.45 -5.70 5.76
C ASP A 118 -17.94 -5.90 5.61
N THR A 119 -17.15 -4.88 5.95
CA THR A 119 -15.69 -4.86 5.77
C THR A 119 -14.98 -4.49 7.08
N PHE A 120 -13.93 -5.26 7.41
CA PHE A 120 -13.07 -5.02 8.58
C PHE A 120 -11.61 -5.38 8.29
N ASP A 121 -10.70 -4.92 9.15
CA ASP A 121 -9.29 -5.29 9.12
C ASP A 121 -8.95 -6.29 10.23
N CYS A 122 -8.29 -7.37 9.84
CA CYS A 122 -7.90 -8.49 10.69
C CYS A 122 -6.39 -8.68 10.56
N ILE A 123 -5.61 -8.06 11.46
CA ILE A 123 -4.14 -8.13 11.51
C ILE A 123 -3.53 -7.73 10.15
N GLY A 124 -3.95 -6.58 9.60
CA GLY A 124 -3.46 -6.07 8.31
C GLY A 124 -4.07 -6.74 7.09
N THR A 125 -4.95 -7.74 7.28
CA THR A 125 -5.74 -8.32 6.19
C THR A 125 -7.11 -7.66 6.12
N ARG A 126 -7.39 -6.99 5.00
CA ARG A 126 -8.72 -6.44 4.72
C ARG A 126 -9.68 -7.56 4.37
N ILE A 127 -10.67 -7.79 5.22
CA ILE A 127 -11.70 -8.82 5.08
C ILE A 127 -13.01 -8.18 4.65
N ARG A 128 -13.68 -8.76 3.64
CA ARG A 128 -15.07 -8.50 3.30
C ARG A 128 -15.90 -9.75 3.56
N LEU A 129 -17.01 -9.59 4.27
CA LEU A 129 -17.97 -10.66 4.53
C LEU A 129 -18.60 -11.16 3.21
N THR A 130 -18.65 -12.47 3.04
CA THR A 130 -19.21 -13.10 1.85
C THR A 130 -20.75 -13.02 1.81
N GLY A 131 -21.32 -12.94 0.61
CA GLY A 131 -22.77 -13.08 0.41
C GLY A 131 -23.62 -11.90 0.86
N ILE A 132 -23.00 -10.81 1.33
CA ILE A 132 -23.70 -9.62 1.81
C ILE A 132 -23.15 -8.32 1.24
N ASP A 133 -23.97 -7.28 1.39
CA ASP A 133 -23.60 -5.88 1.19
C ASP A 133 -24.29 -5.04 2.26
N ALA A 134 -23.53 -4.18 2.93
CA ALA A 134 -24.03 -3.30 3.98
C ALA A 134 -24.01 -1.83 3.54
N PRO A 135 -24.75 -0.94 4.22
CA PRO A 135 -24.61 0.49 4.01
C PRO A 135 -23.16 0.94 4.25
N GLU A 136 -22.58 1.60 3.26
CA GLU A 136 -21.20 2.06 3.25
C GLU A 136 -21.07 3.36 4.07
N MET A 137 -19.96 3.56 4.77
CA MET A 137 -19.68 4.82 5.48
C MET A 137 -19.69 6.04 4.53
N PRO A 138 -19.86 7.27 5.05
CA PRO A 138 -19.69 8.48 4.26
C PRO A 138 -18.36 8.45 3.48
N ASP A 139 -18.39 8.94 2.24
CA ASP A 139 -17.27 8.95 1.29
C ASP A 139 -16.80 7.57 0.77
N HIS A 140 -17.29 6.45 1.30
CA HIS A 140 -16.98 5.11 0.77
C HIS A 140 -17.87 4.75 -0.42
N CYS A 141 -19.08 5.32 -0.50
CA CYS A 141 -19.96 5.16 -1.64
C CYS A 141 -19.52 6.04 -2.82
N ARG A 142 -18.86 5.44 -3.81
CA ARG A 142 -18.40 6.16 -5.02
C ARG A 142 -19.56 6.70 -5.86
N ALA A 143 -19.38 7.89 -6.43
CA ALA A 143 -20.32 8.47 -7.37
C ALA A 143 -20.62 7.50 -8.54
N GLY A 144 -21.90 7.36 -8.88
CA GLY A 144 -22.38 6.42 -9.91
C GLY A 144 -22.56 4.97 -9.44
N ARG A 145 -22.16 4.61 -8.22
CA ARG A 145 -22.44 3.28 -7.64
C ARG A 145 -23.79 3.30 -6.91
N ARG A 146 -24.59 2.24 -7.09
CA ARG A 146 -25.79 2.02 -6.27
C ARG A 146 -25.44 1.29 -4.99
N CYS A 147 -25.05 2.05 -3.97
CA CYS A 147 -24.74 1.49 -2.65
C CYS A 147 -26.01 1.00 -1.93
N THR A 148 -25.82 0.09 -0.99
CA THR A 148 -26.92 -0.41 -0.16
C THR A 148 -27.44 0.71 0.75
N LYS A 149 -28.76 0.85 0.81
CA LYS A 149 -29.44 1.86 1.63
C LYS A 149 -29.50 1.39 3.09
N GLY A 150 -29.46 2.32 4.02
CA GLY A 150 -29.59 2.07 5.45
C GLY A 150 -28.74 3.05 6.26
N ASP A 151 -28.67 2.84 7.57
CA ASP A 151 -27.78 3.60 8.45
C ASP A 151 -26.39 2.93 8.51
N PRO A 152 -25.34 3.54 7.94
CA PRO A 152 -24.00 2.95 7.93
C PRO A 152 -23.34 2.92 9.31
N PHE A 153 -23.66 3.87 10.20
CA PHE A 153 -23.10 3.89 11.56
C PHE A 153 -23.70 2.75 12.38
N ALA A 154 -25.02 2.56 12.30
CA ALA A 154 -25.69 1.45 12.97
C ALA A 154 -25.19 0.09 12.47
N ALA A 155 -25.00 -0.07 11.16
CA ALA A 155 -24.47 -1.32 10.59
C ALA A 155 -23.03 -1.61 11.06
N LYS A 156 -22.17 -0.59 11.05
CA LYS A 156 -20.79 -0.67 11.56
C LYS A 156 -20.75 -1.04 13.05
N ASP A 157 -21.54 -0.36 13.88
CA ASP A 157 -21.56 -0.58 15.32
C ASP A 157 -22.12 -1.96 15.69
N HIS A 158 -23.11 -2.44 14.93
CA HIS A 158 -23.61 -3.80 15.08
C HIS A 158 -22.53 -4.83 14.77
N LEU A 159 -21.84 -4.70 13.63
CA LEU A 159 -20.74 -5.61 13.29
C LEU A 159 -19.63 -5.57 14.36
N LYS A 160 -19.28 -4.38 14.86
CA LYS A 160 -18.32 -4.22 15.97
C LYS A 160 -18.73 -5.00 17.20
N THR A 161 -20.01 -4.95 17.57
CA THR A 161 -20.56 -5.68 18.72
C THR A 161 -20.48 -7.20 18.51
N LEU A 162 -20.81 -7.68 17.31
CA LEU A 162 -20.71 -9.11 16.96
C LEU A 162 -19.26 -9.62 16.97
N THR A 163 -18.30 -8.76 16.64
CA THR A 163 -16.87 -9.11 16.59
C THR A 163 -16.15 -8.98 17.94
N THR A 164 -16.89 -8.93 19.04
CA THR A 164 -16.30 -8.94 20.39
C THR A 164 -15.71 -10.32 20.70
N GLY A 165 -14.39 -10.44 20.60
CA GLY A 165 -13.64 -11.67 20.89
C GLY A 165 -12.85 -12.20 19.69
N TRP A 166 -12.68 -13.51 19.63
CA TRP A 166 -11.97 -14.19 18.55
C TRP A 166 -12.87 -14.37 17.33
N VAL A 167 -12.45 -13.80 16.20
CA VAL A 167 -13.05 -13.96 14.89
C VAL A 167 -12.25 -14.99 14.11
N LYS A 168 -12.95 -15.99 13.58
CA LYS A 168 -12.40 -17.01 12.67
C LYS A 168 -12.97 -16.78 11.29
N CYS A 169 -12.13 -16.57 10.30
CA CYS A 169 -12.51 -16.32 8.91
C CYS A 169 -11.94 -17.40 8.00
N HIS A 170 -12.79 -18.03 7.19
CA HIS A 170 -12.39 -18.92 6.13
C HIS A 170 -12.35 -18.16 4.81
N ALA A 171 -11.15 -17.91 4.28
CA ALA A 171 -10.96 -17.16 3.04
C ALA A 171 -11.47 -17.95 1.83
N ILE A 172 -12.24 -17.29 0.96
CA ILE A 172 -12.86 -17.90 -0.21
C ILE A 172 -12.11 -17.48 -1.47
N GLU A 173 -11.90 -16.17 -1.63
CA GLU A 173 -11.26 -15.56 -2.79
C GLU A 173 -10.75 -14.16 -2.44
N ILE A 174 -10.05 -13.52 -3.37
CA ILE A 174 -9.64 -12.12 -3.29
C ILE A 174 -10.41 -11.32 -4.34
N ASP A 175 -11.03 -10.21 -3.94
CA ASP A 175 -11.75 -9.35 -4.87
C ASP A 175 -10.80 -8.44 -5.67
N HIS A 176 -11.31 -7.76 -6.71
CA HIS A 176 -10.51 -6.88 -7.56
C HIS A 176 -9.99 -5.61 -6.85
N TYR A 177 -10.42 -5.35 -5.61
CA TYR A 177 -9.88 -4.30 -4.76
C TYR A 177 -8.79 -4.80 -3.81
N GLY A 178 -8.42 -6.09 -3.89
CA GLY A 178 -7.42 -6.72 -3.03
C GLY A 178 -7.93 -7.09 -1.64
N ARG A 179 -9.25 -7.13 -1.43
CA ARG A 179 -9.85 -7.56 -0.16
C ARG A 179 -10.04 -9.07 -0.17
N THR A 180 -9.81 -9.71 0.97
CA THR A 180 -10.12 -11.12 1.15
C THR A 180 -11.62 -11.28 1.40
N ILE A 181 -12.32 -11.96 0.49
CA ILE A 181 -13.70 -12.37 0.70
C ILE A 181 -13.69 -13.62 1.58
N ALA A 182 -14.36 -13.57 2.73
CA ALA A 182 -14.34 -14.67 3.70
C ALA A 182 -15.70 -14.91 4.35
N ARG A 183 -15.90 -16.15 4.78
CA ARG A 183 -16.98 -16.53 5.71
C ARG A 183 -16.42 -16.50 7.13
N CYS A 184 -16.95 -15.61 7.96
CA CYS A 184 -16.41 -15.36 9.30
C CYS A 184 -17.41 -15.71 10.40
N THR A 185 -16.90 -16.24 11.50
CA THR A 185 -17.68 -16.69 12.65
C THR A 185 -17.08 -16.21 13.97
N VAL A 186 -17.95 -15.94 14.94
CA VAL A 186 -17.60 -15.70 16.36
C VAL A 186 -18.46 -16.61 17.22
N LYS A 187 -17.84 -17.48 18.03
CA LYS A 187 -18.56 -18.47 18.86
C LYS A 187 -19.65 -19.21 18.05
N ASP A 188 -19.28 -19.69 16.87
CA ASP A 188 -20.14 -20.38 15.90
C ASP A 188 -21.29 -19.56 15.27
N ILE A 189 -21.40 -18.27 15.61
CA ILE A 189 -22.33 -17.35 14.94
C ILE A 189 -21.69 -16.84 13.65
N ASP A 190 -22.34 -17.08 12.52
CA ASP A 190 -21.95 -16.53 11.22
C ASP A 190 -22.24 -15.03 11.15
N LEU A 191 -21.20 -14.23 10.95
CA LEU A 191 -21.31 -12.78 10.92
C LEU A 191 -22.15 -12.27 9.75
N SER A 192 -22.05 -12.89 8.58
CA SER A 192 -22.81 -12.45 7.40
C SER A 192 -24.31 -12.71 7.61
N CYS A 193 -24.64 -13.85 8.21
CA CYS A 193 -26.02 -14.19 8.57
C CYS A 193 -26.57 -13.32 9.70
N ALA A 194 -25.76 -13.03 10.72
CA ALA A 194 -26.15 -12.13 11.80
C ALA A 194 -26.45 -10.73 11.26
N MET A 195 -25.63 -10.18 10.36
CA MET A 195 -25.87 -8.88 9.72
C MET A 195 -27.17 -8.84 8.89
N ILE A 196 -27.51 -9.94 8.20
CA ILE A 196 -28.80 -10.04 7.47
C ILE A 196 -29.96 -10.10 8.46
N ALA A 197 -29.86 -10.95 9.49
CA ALA A 197 -30.94 -11.20 10.44
C ALA A 197 -31.33 -9.94 11.23
N SER A 198 -30.36 -9.08 11.52
CA SER A 198 -30.58 -7.80 12.20
C SER A 198 -30.96 -6.64 11.27
N GLY A 199 -31.04 -6.87 9.95
CA GLY A 199 -31.41 -5.85 8.97
C GLY A 199 -30.31 -4.83 8.66
N HIS A 200 -29.06 -5.11 9.06
CA HIS A 200 -27.91 -4.24 8.81
C HIS A 200 -27.18 -4.54 7.49
N ALA A 201 -27.53 -5.62 6.79
CA ALA A 201 -27.03 -5.95 5.47
C ALA A 201 -28.08 -6.65 4.59
N VAL A 202 -27.88 -6.61 3.28
CA VAL A 202 -28.69 -7.32 2.29
C VAL A 202 -27.88 -8.42 1.62
N ARG A 203 -28.55 -9.49 1.18
CA ARG A 203 -27.89 -10.55 0.39
C ARG A 203 -27.39 -9.99 -0.96
N ARG A 204 -26.11 -10.18 -1.28
CA ARG A 204 -25.50 -9.72 -2.54
C ARG A 204 -24.27 -10.57 -2.90
N TYR A 205 -23.88 -10.55 -4.18
CA TYR A 205 -22.67 -11.13 -4.76
C TYR A 205 -22.59 -12.66 -4.81
N SER A 206 -22.94 -13.37 -3.74
CA SER A 206 -22.89 -14.83 -3.69
C SER A 206 -24.10 -15.43 -2.95
N ARG A 207 -24.35 -16.73 -3.15
CA ARG A 207 -25.35 -17.46 -2.40
C ARG A 207 -24.82 -17.74 -1.00
N ILE A 208 -25.56 -17.27 0.01
CA ILE A 208 -25.30 -17.57 1.42
C ILE A 208 -26.48 -18.31 2.03
N SER A 209 -26.18 -19.41 2.72
CA SER A 209 -27.14 -20.15 3.54
C SER A 209 -26.97 -19.72 4.98
N CYS A 210 -28.05 -19.21 5.55
CA CYS A 210 -28.15 -18.84 6.95
C CYS A 210 -29.10 -19.82 7.65
N PRO A 211 -28.69 -20.39 8.79
CA PRO A 211 -29.58 -21.23 9.59
C PRO A 211 -30.76 -20.43 10.16
#